data_AF-A0A154PR01-F1
#
_entry.id   AF-A0A154PR01-F1
#
_cell.length_a   1.000
_cell.length_b   1.000
_cell.length_c   1.000
_cell.angle_alpha   90.00
_cell.angle_beta   90.00
_cell.angle_gamma   90.00
#
_symmetry.space_group_name_H-M   'P 1'
#
loop_
_entity.id
_entity.type
_entity.pdbx_description
1 polymer ?
#
loop_
_entity_poly.entity_id
_entity_poly.type
_entity_poly.pdbx_seq_one_letter_code
_entity_poly.pdbx_strand_id
1 'polypeptide(L)'
;MTEGTNKWSIEEREKILTSGTLDQRKEAFKDDDELMRETTKFVSEVIEMAATEASKKNVHSEKNSANEGSRLKGTDSIAGWNHRVRGFCNRILNALCPCFNSNGKS
;
A
#
# COMPACT_ATOMS: atom_id res chain seq x y z
N MET A 1 -10.99 -14.10 37.81
CA MET A 1 -9.84 -14.50 36.98
C MET A 1 -9.58 -13.33 36.05
N THR A 2 -8.54 -12.52 36.14
CA THR A 2 -7.35 -12.38 37.00
C THR A 2 -7.20 -10.86 37.17
N GLU A 3 -7.06 -10.35 38.40
CA GLU A 3 -6.69 -8.93 38.58
C GLU A 3 -5.33 -8.74 37.93
N GLY A 4 -5.29 -8.06 36.79
CA GLY A 4 -4.07 -7.70 36.09
C GLY A 4 -3.26 -6.80 36.99
N THR A 5 -2.25 -7.35 37.66
CA THR A 5 -1.33 -6.56 38.46
C THR A 5 -0.46 -5.77 37.48
N ASN A 6 -0.82 -4.50 37.24
CA ASN A 6 0.03 -3.56 36.50
C ASN A 6 1.44 -3.65 37.08
N LYS A 7 2.41 -4.03 36.24
CA LYS A 7 3.80 -4.26 36.65
C LYS A 7 4.47 -2.97 37.12
N TRP A 8 3.97 -1.83 36.66
CA TRP A 8 4.49 -0.50 36.93
C TRP A 8 3.40 0.46 37.39
N SER A 9 3.79 1.48 38.15
CA SER A 9 2.92 2.64 38.37
C SER A 9 2.68 3.38 37.05
N ILE A 10 1.63 4.22 37.01
CA ILE A 10 1.35 5.07 35.83
C ILE A 10 2.55 5.96 35.52
N GLU A 11 3.14 6.60 36.53
CA GLU A 11 4.29 7.51 36.36
C GLU A 11 5.54 6.77 35.87
N GLU A 12 5.79 5.57 36.40
CA GLU A 12 6.90 4.72 35.96
C GLU A 12 6.72 4.27 34.52
N ARG A 13 5.50 3.86 34.15
CA ARG A 13 5.16 3.47 32.79
C ARG A 13 5.34 4.62 31.81
N GLU A 14 4.85 5.81 32.14
CA GLU A 14 5.02 7.01 31.29
C GLU A 14 6.50 7.35 31.10
N LYS A 15 7.31 7.25 32.17
CA LYS A 15 8.75 7.45 32.09
C LYS A 15 9.44 6.41 31.20
N ILE A 16 9.03 5.14 31.29
CA ILE A 16 9.56 4.08 30.42
C ILE A 16 9.14 4.33 28.97
N LEU A 17 7.87 4.66 28.71
CA LEU A 17 7.35 4.95 27.36
C LEU A 17 8.07 6.12 26.68
N THR A 18 8.49 7.12 27.45
CA THR A 18 9.17 8.32 26.93
C THR A 18 10.69 8.15 26.78
N SER A 19 11.34 7.49 27.73
CA SER A 19 12.81 7.50 27.85
C SER A 19 13.48 6.12 27.93
N GLY A 20 12.70 5.05 28.00
CA GLY A 20 13.20 3.67 28.09
C GLY A 20 13.76 3.14 26.78
N THR A 21 14.45 2.01 26.88
CA THR A 21 14.90 1.24 25.71
C THR A 21 13.70 0.75 24.89
N LEU A 22 13.91 0.37 23.62
CA LEU A 22 12.83 -0.12 22.78
C LEU A 22 12.09 -1.32 23.39
N ASP A 23 12.82 -2.27 23.99
CA ASP A 23 12.21 -3.47 24.56
C ASP A 23 11.42 -3.16 25.84
N GLN A 24 11.93 -2.26 26.69
CA GLN A 24 11.19 -1.77 27.84
C GLN A 24 9.92 -1.03 27.42
N ARG A 25 9.98 -0.20 26.37
CA ARG A 25 8.80 0.50 25.84
C ARG A 25 7.75 -0.47 25.30
N LYS A 26 8.17 -1.53 24.61
CA LYS A 26 7.25 -2.59 24.15
C LYS A 26 6.58 -3.31 25.32
N GLU A 27 7.32 -3.60 26.37
CA GLU A 27 6.77 -4.27 27.56
C GLU A 27 5.80 -3.34 28.31
N ALA A 28 6.19 -2.08 28.54
CA ALA A 28 5.35 -1.06 29.16
C ALA A 28 4.06 -0.77 28.38
N PHE A 29 4.11 -0.80 27.05
CA PHE A 29 2.93 -0.62 26.21
C PHE A 29 1.95 -1.80 26.33
N LYS A 30 2.46 -3.03 26.47
CA LYS A 30 1.63 -4.26 26.55
C LYS A 30 1.04 -4.53 27.93
N ASP A 31 1.54 -3.85 28.96
CA ASP A 31 1.12 -4.02 30.35
C ASP A 31 -0.29 -3.47 30.60
N ASP A 32 -0.78 -2.57 29.74
CA ASP A 32 -2.12 -1.99 29.84
C ASP A 32 -3.15 -2.81 29.03
N ASP A 33 -3.88 -3.68 29.71
CA ASP A 33 -4.87 -4.58 29.10
C ASP A 33 -6.02 -3.83 28.41
N GLU A 34 -6.43 -2.67 28.94
CA GLU A 34 -7.49 -1.85 28.34
C GLU A 34 -7.00 -1.21 27.04
N LEU A 35 -5.82 -0.59 27.08
CA LEU A 35 -5.16 -0.04 25.89
C LEU A 35 -4.95 -1.12 24.82
N MET A 36 -4.51 -2.32 25.20
CA MET A 36 -4.26 -3.40 24.25
C MET A 36 -5.55 -3.91 23.60
N ARG A 37 -6.64 -3.99 24.37
CA ARG A 37 -7.97 -4.33 23.87
C ARG A 37 -8.46 -3.28 22.87
N GLU A 38 -8.36 -1.99 23.20
CA GLU A 38 -8.75 -0.90 22.30
C GLU A 38 -7.89 -0.83 21.04
N THR A 39 -6.57 -1.02 21.18
CA THR A 39 -5.63 -1.08 20.05
C THR A 39 -6.00 -2.21 19.09
N THR A 40 -6.33 -3.39 19.63
CA THR A 40 -6.74 -4.56 18.83
C THR A 40 -8.05 -4.28 18.08
N LYS A 41 -9.01 -3.64 18.76
CA LYS A 41 -10.29 -3.23 18.16
C LYS A 41 -10.05 -2.25 17.01
N PHE A 42 -9.27 -1.20 17.23
CA PHE A 42 -8.94 -0.20 16.23
C PHE A 42 -8.28 -0.82 14.98
N VAL A 43 -7.28 -1.70 15.17
CA VAL A 43 -6.60 -2.37 14.05
C VAL A 43 -7.60 -3.22 13.26
N SER A 44 -8.49 -3.93 13.94
CA SER A 44 -9.54 -4.73 13.30
C SER A 44 -10.48 -3.86 12.46
N GLU A 45 -10.96 -2.75 13.00
CA GLU A 45 -11.83 -1.80 12.31
C GLU A 45 -11.16 -1.21 11.05
N VAL A 46 -9.88 -0.86 11.13
CA VAL A 46 -9.13 -0.35 9.97
C VAL A 46 -8.99 -1.42 8.88
N ILE A 47 -8.72 -2.67 9.26
CA ILE A 47 -8.65 -3.78 8.31
C ILE A 47 -10.00 -4.02 7.63
N GLU A 48 -11.09 -4.04 8.40
CA GLU A 48 -12.44 -4.20 7.86
C GLU A 48 -12.82 -3.05 6.93
N MET A 49 -12.47 -1.81 7.31
CA MET A 49 -12.71 -0.64 6.47
C MET A 49 -11.91 -0.72 5.15
N ALA A 50 -10.63 -1.10 5.22
CA ALA A 50 -9.83 -1.30 4.02
C ALA A 50 -10.39 -2.41 3.11
N ALA A 51 -10.86 -3.52 3.71
CA ALA A 51 -11.47 -4.62 2.99
C ALA A 51 -12.80 -4.22 2.31
N THR A 52 -13.65 -3.46 3.01
CA THR A 52 -14.93 -2.97 2.47
C THR A 52 -14.70 -1.97 1.33
N GLU A 53 -13.77 -1.01 1.48
CA GLU A 53 -13.42 -0.06 0.41
C GLU A 53 -12.78 -0.76 -0.81
N ALA A 54 -11.91 -1.75 -0.60
CA ALA A 54 -11.36 -2.56 -1.68
C ALA A 54 -12.46 -3.35 -2.43
N SER A 55 -13.42 -3.90 -1.68
CA SER A 55 -14.56 -4.64 -2.25
C SER A 55 -15.49 -3.74 -3.07
N LYS A 56 -15.76 -2.52 -2.60
CA LYS A 56 -16.54 -1.51 -3.37
C LYS A 56 -15.88 -1.21 -4.72
N LYS A 57 -14.55 -1.16 -4.77
CA LYS A 57 -13.81 -0.91 -6.03
C LYS A 57 -13.99 -2.01 -7.06
N ASN A 58 -14.12 -3.27 -6.62
CA ASN A 58 -14.40 -4.39 -7.52
C ASN A 58 -15.82 -4.34 -8.08
N VAL A 59 -16.82 -4.04 -7.24
CA VAL A 59 -18.24 -3.94 -7.65
C VAL A 59 -18.48 -2.76 -8.60
N HIS A 60 -17.81 -1.63 -8.38
CA HIS A 60 -17.94 -0.48 -9.29
C HIS A 60 -17.25 -0.71 -10.65
N SER A 61 -16.25 -1.60 -10.70
CA SER A 61 -15.63 -2.04 -11.97
C SER A 61 -16.53 -2.99 -12.77
N GLU A 62 -17.28 -3.86 -12.10
CA GLU A 62 -18.22 -4.78 -12.78
C GLU A 62 -19.48 -4.06 -13.27
N LYS A 63 -20.02 -3.09 -12.51
CA LYS A 63 -21.22 -2.36 -12.92
C LYS A 63 -20.99 -1.31 -14.03
N ASN A 64 -19.75 -0.83 -14.18
CA ASN A 64 -19.36 0.05 -15.29
C ASN A 64 -18.82 -0.71 -16.51
N SER A 65 -18.75 -2.05 -16.47
CA SER A 65 -18.28 -2.86 -17.61
C SER A 65 -19.31 -3.02 -18.74
N ALA A 66 -20.51 -2.45 -18.60
CA ALA A 66 -21.55 -2.48 -19.62
C ALA A 66 -21.60 -1.22 -20.50
N ASN A 67 -20.88 -0.13 -20.17
CA ASN A 67 -20.85 1.06 -21.03
C ASN A 67 -19.54 1.83 -20.86
N GLU A 68 -18.80 1.96 -21.97
CA GLU A 68 -17.56 2.74 -22.12
C GLU A 68 -16.26 2.16 -21.53
N GLY A 69 -15.66 1.22 -22.27
CA GLY A 69 -14.37 1.50 -22.90
C GLY A 69 -13.19 1.95 -22.03
N SER A 70 -12.91 1.32 -20.87
CA SER A 70 -11.55 1.38 -20.31
C SER A 70 -11.19 0.09 -19.61
N ARG A 71 -10.83 -0.91 -20.41
CA ARG A 71 -10.05 -2.05 -19.95
C ARG A 71 -8.68 -1.55 -19.54
N LEU A 72 -8.49 -1.23 -18.25
CA LEU A 72 -7.18 -1.34 -17.61
C LEU A 72 -6.85 -2.83 -17.49
N LYS A 73 -6.66 -3.47 -18.65
CA LYS A 73 -6.12 -4.81 -18.79
C LYS A 73 -4.70 -4.74 -18.25
N GLY A 74 -4.45 -5.46 -17.16
CA GLY A 74 -3.20 -5.43 -16.39
C GLY A 74 -1.97 -5.15 -17.25
N THR A 75 -1.36 -3.99 -17.02
CA THR A 75 -0.16 -3.53 -17.72
C THR A 75 1.11 -4.24 -17.25
N ASP A 76 0.99 -5.40 -16.61
CA ASP A 76 2.10 -6.10 -15.98
C ASP A 76 2.40 -7.43 -16.69
N SER A 77 2.17 -7.49 -18.01
CA SER A 77 2.86 -8.48 -18.84
C SER A 77 4.17 -7.89 -19.34
N ILE A 78 5.26 -8.66 -19.24
CA ILE A 78 6.59 -8.33 -19.76
C ILE A 78 6.52 -7.87 -21.22
N ALA A 79 5.58 -8.40 -22.01
CA ALA A 79 5.35 -7.99 -23.39
C ALA A 79 4.85 -6.53 -23.53
N GLY A 80 3.97 -6.06 -22.62
CA GLY A 80 3.46 -4.69 -22.62
C GLY A 80 4.54 -3.66 -22.26
N TRP A 81 5.44 -4.01 -21.34
CA TRP A 81 6.58 -3.17 -20.97
C TRP A 81 7.57 -3.02 -22.13
N ASN A 82 7.89 -4.14 -22.80
CA ASN A 82 8.74 -4.15 -24.00
C ASN A 82 8.19 -3.27 -25.13
N HIS A 83 6.87 -3.28 -25.35
CA HIS A 83 6.26 -2.45 -26.39
C HIS A 83 6.40 -0.95 -26.07
N ARG A 84 6.21 -0.55 -24.81
CA ARG A 84 6.39 0.85 -24.37
C ARG A 84 7.83 1.33 -24.51
N VAL A 85 8.81 0.50 -24.10
CA VAL A 85 10.24 0.83 -24.22
C VAL A 85 10.63 0.98 -25.69
N ARG A 86 10.21 0.07 -26.57
CA ARG A 86 10.46 0.17 -28.02
C ARG A 86 9.88 1.45 -28.62
N GLY A 87 8.65 1.83 -28.25
CA GLY A 87 8.02 3.06 -28.74
C GLY A 87 8.69 4.35 -28.23
N PHE A 88 9.30 4.31 -27.03
CA PHE A 88 10.11 5.42 -26.52
C PHE A 88 11.45 5.51 -27.25
N CYS A 89 12.18 4.39 -27.36
CA CYS A 89 13.44 4.34 -28.09
C CYS A 89 13.30 4.80 -29.55
N ASN A 90 12.24 4.38 -30.26
CA ASN A 90 12.00 4.84 -31.63
C ASN A 90 11.76 6.36 -31.71
N ARG A 91 11.06 6.95 -30.73
CA ARG A 91 10.83 8.41 -30.71
C ARG A 91 12.12 9.19 -30.44
N ILE A 92 12.93 8.70 -29.51
CA ILE A 92 14.24 9.31 -29.21
C ILE A 92 15.18 9.15 -30.42
N LEU A 93 15.24 7.98 -31.04
CA LEU A 93 16.07 7.76 -32.23
C LEU A 93 15.63 8.64 -33.41
N ASN A 94 14.33 8.78 -33.66
CA ASN A 94 13.82 9.68 -34.70
C ASN A 94 14.09 11.16 -34.40
N ALA A 95 14.11 11.55 -33.12
CA ALA A 95 14.41 12.92 -32.70
C ALA A 95 15.92 13.24 -32.77
N LEU A 96 16.77 12.27 -32.43
CA LEU A 96 18.24 12.42 -32.44
C LEU A 96 18.84 12.20 -33.84
N CYS A 97 18.19 11.40 -34.69
CA CYS A 97 18.64 11.12 -36.04
C CYS A 97 17.43 11.05 -37.00
N PRO A 98 16.98 12.20 -37.54
CA PRO A 98 15.89 12.23 -38.52
C PRO A 98 16.14 11.39 -39.79
N CYS A 99 17.40 10.98 -40.01
CA CYS A 99 17.92 10.37 -41.21
C CYS A 99 17.51 8.89 -41.42
N PHE A 100 17.08 8.18 -40.37
CA PHE A 100 16.74 6.75 -40.47
C PHE A 100 15.38 6.45 -41.09
N ASN A 101 14.54 7.48 -41.31
CA ASN A 101 13.27 7.34 -42.02
C ASN A 101 13.37 7.78 -43.50
N SER A 102 14.59 7.79 -44.05
CA SER A 102 14.76 7.76 -45.49
C SER A 102 14.34 6.37 -45.98
N ASN A 103 13.08 6.24 -46.36
CA ASN A 103 12.72 5.38 -47.45
C ASN A 103 13.62 5.77 -48.62
N GLY A 104 14.75 5.06 -48.76
CA GLY A 104 15.53 5.06 -49.98
C GLY A 104 14.58 4.63 -51.07
N LYS A 105 14.14 5.61 -51.86
CA LYS A 105 13.67 5.35 -53.21
C LYS A 105 14.84 4.68 -53.94
N SER A 106 14.70 3.39 -54.23
CA SER A 106 15.08 2.82 -55.51
C SER A 106 14.12 1.72 -55.86
#